data_AF-A0A2V2N4S7-F1
#
_entry.id   AF-A0A2V2N4S7-F1
#
_cell.length_a   1.000
_cell.length_b   1.000
_cell.length_c   1.000
_cell.angle_alpha   90.00
_cell.angle_beta   90.00
_cell.angle_gamma   90.00
#
_symmetry.space_group_name_H-M   'P 1'
#
loop_
_entity.id
_entity.type
_entity.pdbx_description
1 polymer ?
#
loop_
_entity_poly.entity_id
_entity_poly.type
_entity_poly.pdbx_seq_one_letter_code
_entity_poly.pdbx_strand_id
1 'polypeptide(L)' 'MNDASKEQFKWRFWHLTVILNGVILFYALAVLALFLFPESFRLPGAVISLILAVILTVIFRKNYYKTKSWLNDHA' A
#
# COMPACT_ATOMS: atom_id res chain seq x y z
N MET A 1 9.51 -14.45 21.95
CA MET A 1 8.88 -15.03 20.74
C MET A 1 9.54 -16.35 20.36
N ASN A 2 8.74 -17.37 20.03
CA ASN A 2 9.19 -18.62 19.42
C ASN A 2 9.52 -18.40 17.92
N ASP A 3 10.34 -19.26 17.31
CA ASP A 3 10.79 -19.12 15.91
C ASP A 3 9.62 -19.08 14.90
N ALA A 4 8.57 -19.86 15.16
CA ALA A 4 7.35 -19.85 14.34
C ALA A 4 6.63 -18.49 14.34
N SER A 5 6.61 -17.78 15.48
CA SER A 5 6.00 -16.45 15.59
C SER A 5 6.84 -15.39 14.86
N LYS A 6 8.16 -15.56 14.84
CA LYS A 6 9.09 -14.67 14.14
C LYS A 6 8.93 -14.76 12.63
N GLU A 7 8.72 -15.97 12.10
CA GLU A 7 8.46 -16.18 10.68
C GLU A 7 7.11 -15.59 10.25
N GLN A 8 6.06 -15.78 11.04
CA GLN A 8 4.75 -15.15 10.77
C GLN A 8 4.83 -13.62 10.74
N PHE A 9 5.60 -13.02 11.65
CA PHE A 9 5.81 -11.58 11.64
C PHE A 9 6.51 -11.10 10.36
N LYS A 10 7.56 -11.80 9.90
CA LYS A 10 8.26 -11.47 8.64
C LYS A 10 7.30 -11.45 7.45
N TRP A 11 6.44 -12.46 7.33
CA TRP A 11 5.44 -12.52 6.25
C TRP A 11 4.44 -11.36 6.32
N ARG A 12 3.94 -11.04 7.53
CA ARG A 12 3.03 -9.90 7.74
C ARG A 12 3.70 -8.58 7.38
N PHE A 13 4.95 -8.39 7.78
CA PHE A 13 5.73 -7.19 7.49
C PHE A 13 6.06 -7.04 5.99
N TRP A 14 6.45 -8.15 5.34
CA TRP A 14 6.67 -8.18 3.90
C TRP A 14 5.40 -7.77 3.14
N HIS A 15 4.25 -8.35 3.50
CA HIS A 15 2.97 -8.01 2.90
C HIS A 15 2.62 -6.52 3.08
N LEU A 16 2.82 -5.96 4.27
CA LEU A 16 2.66 -4.53 4.55
C LEU A 16 3.55 -3.66 3.67
N THR A 17 4.81 -4.05 3.52
CA THR A 17 5.79 -3.34 2.70
C THR A 17 5.40 -3.35 1.22
N VAL A 18 4.92 -4.49 0.70
CA VAL A 18 4.44 -4.58 -0.69
C VAL A 18 3.26 -3.65 -0.93
N ILE A 19 2.27 -3.62 -0.03
CA ILE A 19 1.11 -2.72 -0.17
C ILE A 19 1.57 -1.25 -0.13
N LEU A 20 2.47 -0.89 0.79
CA LEU A 20 2.98 0.49 0.89
C LEU A 20 3.70 0.93 -0.39
N ASN A 21 4.51 0.05 -0.98
CA ASN A 21 5.15 0.31 -2.27
C ASN A 21 4.10 0.51 -3.37
N GLY A 22 3.04 -0.28 -3.37
CA GLY A 22 1.88 -0.07 -4.26
C GLY A 22 1.26 1.31 -4.09
N VAL A 23 1.02 1.76 -2.86
CA VAL A 23 0.51 3.12 -2.57
C VAL A 23 1.41 4.18 -3.18
N ILE A 24 2.72 4.12 -2.91
CA ILE A 24 3.71 5.08 -3.42
C ILE A 24 3.71 5.08 -4.95
N LEU A 25 3.69 3.89 -5.56
CA LEU A 25 3.66 3.73 -7.02
C LEU A 25 2.44 4.42 -7.64
N PHE A 26 1.24 4.21 -7.10
CA PHE A 26 0.03 4.82 -7.66
C PHE A 26 -0.04 6.34 -7.45
N TYR A 27 0.49 6.86 -6.34
CA TYR A 27 0.66 8.30 -6.17
C TYR A 27 1.64 8.88 -7.20
N ALA A 28 2.77 8.21 -7.43
CA ALA A 28 3.74 8.63 -8.44
C ALA A 28 3.12 8.58 -9.85
N LEU A 29 2.39 7.50 -10.18
CA LEU A 29 1.68 7.38 -11.46
C LEU A 29 0.62 8.47 -11.64
N ALA A 30 -0.08 8.88 -10.59
CA ALA A 30 -1.04 9.97 -10.69
C ALA A 30 -0.37 11.29 -11.10
N VAL A 31 0.78 11.61 -10.52
CA VAL A 31 1.55 12.80 -10.88
C VAL A 31 2.11 12.66 -12.30
N LEU A 32 2.71 11.52 -12.62
CA LEU A 32 3.28 11.26 -13.95
C LEU A 32 2.22 11.29 -15.05
N ALA A 33 1.00 10.83 -14.78
CA ALA A 33 -0.09 10.85 -15.75
C ALA A 33 -0.41 12.26 -16.23
N LEU A 34 -0.24 13.30 -15.39
CA LEU A 34 -0.48 14.69 -15.78
C LEU A 34 0.52 15.20 -16.82
N PHE A 35 1.71 14.63 -16.88
CA PHE A 35 2.78 15.09 -17.78
C PHE A 35 2.99 14.13 -18.97
N LEU A 36 2.91 12.82 -18.72
CA LEU A 36 3.32 11.80 -19.67
C LEU A 36 2.18 11.28 -20.55
N PHE A 37 0.92 11.37 -20.08
CA PHE A 37 -0.20 10.80 -20.84
C PHE A 37 -0.65 11.76 -21.96
N PRO A 38 -1.28 11.23 -23.03
CA PRO A 38 -1.94 12.05 -24.04
C PRO A 38 -3.01 12.94 -23.40
N GLU A 39 -3.25 14.12 -23.97
CA GLU A 39 -4.08 15.17 -23.36
C GLU A 39 -5.48 14.70 -22.95
N SER A 40 -6.11 13.84 -23.76
CA SER A 40 -7.41 13.22 -23.47
C SER A 40 -7.42 12.28 -22.26
N PHE A 41 -6.27 11.71 -21.89
CA PHE A 41 -6.13 10.72 -20.83
C PHE A 41 -5.36 11.19 -19.60
N ARG A 42 -4.77 12.39 -19.62
CA ARG A 42 -4.04 12.95 -18.46
C ARG A 42 -4.90 12.97 -17.21
N LEU A 43 -6.06 13.64 -17.29
CA LEU A 43 -6.96 13.80 -16.15
C LEU A 43 -7.61 12.46 -15.74
N PRO A 44 -8.20 11.66 -16.66
CA PRO A 44 -8.74 10.34 -16.29
C PRO A 44 -7.68 9.41 -15.68
N GLY A 45 -6.48 9.35 -16.25
CA GLY A 45 -5.38 8.51 -15.78
C GLY A 45 -4.89 8.90 -14.39
N ALA A 46 -4.77 10.21 -14.13
CA ALA A 46 -4.43 10.72 -12.80
C ALA A 46 -5.51 10.42 -11.76
N VAL A 47 -6.78 10.63 -12.11
CA VAL A 47 -7.93 10.35 -11.21
C VAL A 47 -8.02 8.87 -10.86
N ILE A 48 -7.92 7.97 -11.85
CA ILE A 48 -7.96 6.52 -11.61
C ILE A 48 -6.78 6.09 -10.73
N SER A 49 -5.58 6.61 -11.00
CA SER A 49 -4.40 6.31 -10.20
C SER A 49 -4.54 6.79 -8.76
N LEU A 50 -5.12 7.97 -8.53
CA LEU A 50 -5.42 8.47 -7.19
C LEU A 50 -6.47 7.61 -6.47
N ILE A 51 -7.54 7.20 -7.14
CA ILE A 51 -8.57 6.32 -6.57
C ILE A 51 -7.93 5.01 -6.10
N LEU A 52 -7.09 4.39 -6.94
CA LEU A 52 -6.36 3.18 -6.58
C LEU A 52 -5.43 3.42 -5.40
N ALA A 53 -4.67 4.52 -5.39
CA ALA A 53 -3.78 4.87 -4.28
C ALA A 53 -4.55 5.01 -2.96
N VAL A 54 -5.72 5.65 -2.96
CA VAL A 54 -6.58 5.81 -1.78
C VAL A 54 -7.09 4.46 -1.30
N ILE A 55 -7.57 3.59 -2.19
CA ILE A 55 -8.04 2.25 -1.85
C ILE A 55 -6.90 1.44 -1.20
N LEU A 56 -5.72 1.41 -1.82
CA LEU A 56 -4.54 0.73 -1.28
C LEU A 56 -4.11 1.31 0.08
N THR A 57 -4.21 2.63 0.27
CA THR A 57 -3.92 3.28 1.55
C THR A 57 -4.86 2.81 2.66
N VAL A 58 -6.15 2.68 2.35
CA VAL A 58 -7.14 2.15 3.31
C VAL A 58 -6.84 0.69 3.64
N ILE A 59 -6.50 -0.13 2.64
CA ILE A 59 -6.13 -1.54 2.84
C ILE A 59 -4.85 -1.64 3.69
N PHE A 60 -3.83 -0.86 3.36
CA PHE A 60 -2.57 -0.76 4.12
C PHE A 60 -2.85 -0.43 5.58
N ARG A 61 -3.63 0.63 5.83
CA ARG A 61 -3.96 1.10 7.17
C ARG A 61 -4.67 0.03 7.99
N LYS A 62 -5.65 -0.68 7.39
CA LYS A 62 -6.33 -1.81 8.04
C LYS A 62 -5.36 -2.94 8.39
N ASN A 63 -4.51 -3.35 7.45
CA ASN A 63 -3.53 -4.42 7.66
C ASN A 63 -2.45 -4.04 8.69
N TYR A 64 -2.08 -2.76 8.72
CA TYR A 64 -1.12 -2.22 9.68
C TYR A 64 -1.65 -2.32 11.10
N TYR A 65 -2.88 -1.83 11.36
CA TYR A 65 -3.46 -1.93 12.69
C TYR A 65 -3.72 -3.38 13.12
N LYS A 66 -4.15 -4.26 12.20
CA LYS A 66 -4.27 -5.70 12.49
C LYS A 66 -2.94 -6.31 12.91
N THR A 67 -1.87 -6.01 12.17
CA THR A 67 -0.53 -6.55 12.47
C THR A 67 0.03 -5.95 13.76
N LYS A 68 -0.23 -4.66 14.03
CA LYS A 68 0.15 -4.00 15.28
C LYS A 68 -0.57 -4.60 16.50
N SER A 69 -1.88 -4.87 16.38
CA SER A 69 -2.64 -5.54 17.44
C SER A 69 -2.09 -6.94 17.69
N TRP A 70 -1.88 -7.72 16.62
CA TRP A 70 -1.30 -9.05 16.74
C TRP A 70 0.08 -9.03 17.42
N LEU A 71 0.93 -8.05 17.07
CA LEU A 71 2.23 -7.86 17.72
C LEU A 71 2.06 -7.56 19.20
N ASN A 72 1.12 -6.70 19.59
CA ASN A 72 0.87 -6.37 20.99
C ASN A 72 0.41 -7.59 21.81
N ASP A 73 -0.32 -8.51 21.18
CA ASP A 73 -0.80 -9.73 21.84
C ASP A 73 0.26 -10.85 21.89
N HIS A 74 1.33 -10.76 21.07
CA HIS A 74 2.35 -11.80 20.91
C HIS A 74 3.80 -11.32 21.15
N ALA A 75 3.97 -10.07 21.60
CA ALA A 75 5.25 -9.47 22.00
C ALA A 75 5.67 -9.99 23.38
#